data_AF-A0A960MIZ0-F1
#
_entry.id   AF-A0A960MIZ0-F1
#
_cell.length_a   1.000
_cell.length_b   1.000
_cell.length_c   1.000
_cell.angle_alpha   90.00
_cell.angle_beta   90.00
_cell.angle_gamma   90.00
#
_symmetry.space_group_name_H-M   'P 1'
#
loop_
_entity.id
_entity.type
_entity.pdbx_description
1 polymer ?
#
loop_
_entity_poly.entity_id
_entity_poly.type
_entity_poly.pdbx_seq_one_letter_code
_entity_poly.pdbx_strand_id
1 'polypeptide(L)'
;MSLRQKLFTTSGLNLLDYAVRFGTVFIISPFLIRHLGKENYGFWVVMVSVIGYLDLLDLGLSQTALRYLSRSLEAKDDSSRTGDYFSYFGKLYLRIGLASLLLTLLGTWAVPWFLGDPESIHQARIALLLTGVPLSLAFFFRVHRTLIRSHVLYSRTILAGLLRTVVYTVGILLFIPDAPNVT
;
A
#
# COMPACT_ATOMS: atom_id res chain seq x y z
N MET A 1 22.45 -18.79 13.13
CA MET A 1 22.66 -18.23 11.77
C MET A 1 23.58 -17.03 11.89
N SER A 2 24.69 -16.96 11.14
CA SER A 2 25.63 -15.84 11.27
C SER A 2 24.99 -14.52 10.79
N LEU A 3 25.38 -13.39 11.38
CA LEU A 3 24.82 -12.06 11.07
C LEU A 3 24.88 -11.74 9.57
N ARG A 4 25.97 -12.15 8.91
CA ARG A 4 26.15 -12.04 7.46
C ARG A 4 25.11 -12.86 6.69
N GLN A 5 24.92 -14.14 7.04
CA GLN A 5 23.90 -14.98 6.38
C GLN A 5 22.49 -14.43 6.53
N LYS A 6 22.14 -13.86 7.69
CA LYS A 6 20.81 -13.27 7.92
C LYS A 6 20.58 -12.03 7.05
N LEU A 7 21.60 -11.19 6.88
CA LEU A 7 21.53 -10.02 5.99
C LEU A 7 21.43 -10.41 4.51
N PHE A 8 22.24 -11.36 4.04
CA PHE A 8 22.17 -11.85 2.66
C PHE A 8 20.81 -12.50 2.35
N THR A 9 20.28 -13.31 3.27
CA THR A 9 18.97 -13.94 3.11
C THR A 9 17.85 -12.90 3.09
N THR A 10 17.90 -11.90 3.97
CA THR A 10 16.88 -10.83 4.03
C THR A 10 16.90 -9.96 2.78
N SER A 11 18.09 -9.57 2.30
CA SER A 11 18.22 -8.81 1.05
C SER A 11 17.77 -9.61 -0.17
N GLY A 12 18.10 -10.91 -0.23
CA GLY A 12 17.63 -11.80 -1.29
C GLY A 12 16.10 -11.95 -1.31
N LEU A 13 15.47 -12.06 -0.13
CA LEU A 13 14.01 -12.09 -0.01
C LEU A 13 13.35 -10.78 -0.45
N ASN A 14 13.96 -9.63 -0.15
CA ASN A 14 13.45 -8.33 -0.63
C ASN A 14 13.55 -8.22 -2.16
N LEU A 15 14.67 -8.65 -2.75
CA LEU A 15 14.82 -8.66 -4.21
C LEU A 15 13.77 -9.55 -4.88
N LEU A 16 13.51 -10.72 -4.30
CA LEU A 16 12.48 -11.63 -4.78
C LEU A 16 11.07 -11.02 -4.66
N ASP A 17 10.77 -10.32 -3.56
CA ASP A 17 9.49 -9.59 -3.41
C ASP A 17 9.32 -8.53 -4.49
N TYR A 18 10.35 -7.74 -4.79
CA TYR A 18 10.30 -6.79 -5.89
C TYR A 18 10.09 -7.47 -7.24
N ALA A 19 10.82 -8.56 -7.53
CA ALA A 19 10.68 -9.29 -8.79
C ALA A 19 9.26 -9.86 -8.97
N VAL A 20 8.67 -10.44 -7.91
CA VAL A 20 7.29 -10.97 -7.94
C VAL A 20 6.28 -9.84 -8.17
N ARG A 21 6.45 -8.69 -7.51
CA ARG A 21 5.57 -7.52 -7.70
C ARG A 21 5.64 -6.98 -9.12
N PHE A 22 6.85 -6.82 -9.67
CA PHE A 22 7.01 -6.38 -11.05
C PHE A 22 6.43 -7.39 -12.04
N GLY A 23 6.72 -8.68 -11.87
CA GLY A 23 6.14 -9.74 -12.71
C GLY A 23 4.62 -9.76 -12.66
N THR A 24 4.04 -9.53 -11.48
CA THR A 24 2.58 -9.42 -11.32
C THR A 24 2.01 -8.28 -12.15
N VAL A 25 2.62 -7.09 -12.12
CA VAL A 25 2.15 -5.95 -12.93
C VAL A 25 2.23 -6.27 -14.43
N PHE A 26 3.33 -6.88 -14.88
CA PHE A 26 3.50 -7.29 -16.29
C PHE A 26 2.44 -8.29 -16.77
N ILE A 27 1.93 -9.16 -15.88
CA ILE A 27 0.89 -10.14 -16.21
C ILE A 27 -0.50 -9.49 -16.12
N ILE A 28 -0.78 -8.73 -15.07
CA ILE A 28 -2.09 -8.13 -14.82
C ILE A 28 -2.41 -7.01 -15.81
N SER A 29 -1.45 -6.16 -16.18
CA SER A 29 -1.68 -5.04 -17.11
C SER A 29 -2.30 -5.47 -18.45
N PRO A 30 -1.74 -6.41 -19.23
CA PRO A 30 -2.36 -6.84 -20.49
C PRO A 30 -3.69 -7.56 -20.28
N PHE A 31 -3.87 -8.27 -19.15
CA PHE A 31 -5.15 -8.89 -18.79
C PHE A 31 -6.23 -7.83 -18.59
N LEU A 32 -5.95 -6.79 -17.79
CA LEU A 32 -6.88 -5.69 -17.54
C LEU A 32 -7.23 -4.92 -18.81
N ILE A 33 -6.25 -4.67 -19.69
CA ILE A 33 -6.52 -4.00 -20.98
C ILE A 33 -7.50 -4.81 -21.84
N ARG A 34 -7.35 -6.14 -21.89
CA ARG A 34 -8.24 -7.02 -22.67
C ARG A 34 -9.66 -7.08 -22.10
N HIS A 35 -9.80 -7.06 -20.77
CA HIS A 35 -11.10 -7.23 -20.12
C HIS A 35 -11.86 -5.91 -19.93
N LEU A 36 -11.15 -4.83 -19.59
CA LEU A 36 -11.76 -3.52 -19.33
C LEU A 36 -11.86 -2.67 -20.61
N GLY A 37 -11.06 -2.97 -21.62
CA GLY A 37 -10.85 -2.08 -22.77
C GLY A 37 -9.88 -0.93 -22.45
N LYS A 38 -9.42 -0.24 -23.50
CA LYS A 38 -8.39 0.80 -23.37
C LYS A 38 -8.84 2.01 -22.54
N GLU A 39 -10.10 2.40 -22.68
CA GLU A 39 -10.67 3.58 -22.02
C GLU A 39 -10.76 3.38 -20.50
N ASN A 40 -11.42 2.31 -20.06
CA ASN A 40 -11.54 1.97 -18.64
C ASN A 40 -10.19 1.62 -17.99
N TYR A 41 -9.27 1.02 -18.75
CA TYR A 41 -7.90 0.82 -18.26
C TYR A 41 -7.17 2.16 -18.03
N GLY A 42 -7.31 3.12 -18.95
CA GLY A 42 -6.74 4.46 -18.79
C GLY A 42 -7.28 5.15 -17.54
N PHE A 43 -8.59 5.08 -17.34
CA PHE A 43 -9.24 5.57 -16.12
C PHE A 43 -8.69 4.89 -14.85
N TRP A 44 -8.58 3.56 -14.86
CA TRP A 44 -8.02 2.78 -13.75
C TRP A 44 -6.58 3.18 -13.43
N VAL A 45 -5.74 3.38 -14.45
CA VAL A 45 -4.34 3.84 -14.28
C VAL A 45 -4.29 5.20 -13.59
N VAL A 46 -5.15 6.14 -13.98
CA VAL A 46 -5.24 7.46 -13.32
C VAL A 46 -5.63 7.30 -11.85
N MET A 47 -6.64 6.49 -11.54
CA MET A 47 -7.08 6.25 -10.16
C MET A 47 -5.96 5.63 -9.30
N VAL A 48 -5.31 4.57 -9.80
CA VAL A 48 -4.19 3.93 -9.11
C VAL A 48 -3.00 4.89 -8.93
N SER A 49 -2.75 5.77 -9.89
CA SER A 49 -1.69 6.78 -9.78
C SER A 49 -1.98 7.77 -8.66
N VAL A 50 -3.22 8.28 -8.55
CA VAL A 50 -3.63 9.17 -7.44
C VAL A 50 -3.44 8.50 -6.09
N ILE A 51 -3.87 7.24 -5.97
CA ILE A 51 -3.68 6.44 -4.73
C ILE A 51 -2.19 6.27 -4.44
N GLY A 52 -1.37 6.00 -5.46
CA GLY A 52 0.09 5.89 -5.33
C GLY A 52 0.72 7.18 -4.80
N TYR A 53 0.29 8.34 -5.30
CA TYR A 53 0.75 9.63 -4.80
C TYR A 53 0.33 9.89 -3.35
N LEU A 54 -0.86 9.44 -2.93
CA LEU A 54 -1.26 9.51 -1.52
C LEU A 54 -0.41 8.57 -0.64
N ASP A 55 -0.06 7.37 -1.11
CA ASP A 55 0.78 6.44 -0.35
C ASP A 55 2.22 6.95 -0.19
N LEU A 56 2.71 7.74 -1.14
CA LEU A 56 4.01 8.43 -1.04
C LEU A 56 4.10 9.37 0.16
N LEU A 57 2.99 9.81 0.75
CA LEU A 57 2.99 10.60 1.99
C LEU A 57 3.66 9.86 3.17
N ASP A 58 3.82 8.54 3.10
CA ASP A 58 4.62 7.80 4.09
C ASP A 58 6.09 8.22 4.06
N LEU A 59 6.66 8.62 2.91
CA LEU A 59 8.06 9.06 2.76
C LEU A 59 9.11 8.15 3.44
N GLY A 60 8.81 6.85 3.61
CA GLY A 60 9.68 5.90 4.31
C GLY A 60 9.65 5.99 5.85
N LEU A 61 8.73 6.77 6.43
CA LEU A 61 8.49 6.85 7.86
C LEU A 61 8.14 5.48 8.46
N SER A 62 7.55 4.58 7.68
CA SER A 62 7.20 3.23 8.16
C SER A 62 8.43 2.42 8.50
N GLN A 63 9.47 2.52 7.68
CA GLN A 63 10.75 1.86 7.88
C GLN A 63 11.54 2.52 9.01
N THR A 64 11.44 3.85 9.12
CA THR A 64 12.02 4.61 10.23
C THR A 64 11.39 4.20 11.57
N ALA A 65 10.07 4.22 11.67
CA ALA A 65 9.33 3.79 12.85
C ALA A 65 9.68 2.35 13.25
N LEU A 66 9.73 1.44 12.28
CA LEU A 66 10.12 0.06 12.51
C LEU A 66 11.54 -0.03 13.10
N ARG A 67 12.49 0.72 12.54
CA ARG A 67 13.88 0.72 13.00
C ARG A 67 14.02 1.25 14.43
N TYR A 68 13.37 2.36 14.76
CA TYR A 68 13.44 2.94 16.11
C TYR A 68 12.76 2.05 17.15
N LEU A 69 11.55 1.55 16.85
CA LEU A 69 10.83 0.64 17.74
C LEU A 69 11.54 -0.70 17.93
N SER A 70 12.12 -1.28 16.86
CA SER A 70 12.87 -2.54 16.99
C SER A 70 14.13 -2.36 17.83
N ARG A 71 14.84 -1.24 17.66
CA ARG A 71 16.04 -0.92 18.46
C ARG A 71 15.72 -0.72 19.93
N SER A 72 14.64 -0.01 20.26
CA SER A 72 14.25 0.19 21.66
C SER A 72 13.84 -1.13 22.33
N LEU A 73 13.19 -2.03 21.58
CA LEU A 73 12.84 -3.37 22.07
C LEU A 73 14.08 -4.28 22.25
N GLU A 74 15.02 -4.27 21.29
CA GLU A 74 16.25 -5.09 21.35
C GLU A 74 17.23 -4.64 22.43
N ALA A 75 17.34 -3.33 22.66
CA ALA A 75 18.24 -2.77 23.68
C ALA A 75 17.83 -3.13 25.12
N LYS A 76 16.68 -3.81 25.31
CA LYS A 76 15.97 -3.91 26.59
C LYS A 76 15.85 -2.54 27.26
N ASP A 77 15.72 -1.50 26.43
CA ASP A 77 15.53 -0.15 26.92
C ASP A 77 14.23 -0.12 27.72
N ASP A 78 14.19 0.79 28.70
CA ASP A 78 13.03 0.94 29.57
C ASP A 78 11.74 1.10 28.74
N SER A 79 10.67 0.45 29.20
CA SER A 79 9.35 0.42 28.53
C SER A 79 8.83 1.83 28.19
N SER A 80 9.28 2.83 28.96
CA SER A 80 9.09 4.26 28.74
C SER A 80 9.53 4.73 27.35
N ARG A 81 10.77 4.42 26.92
CA ARG A 81 11.31 4.87 25.61
C ARG A 81 10.57 4.29 24.41
N THR A 82 10.17 3.03 24.50
CA THR A 82 9.37 2.41 23.44
C THR A 82 7.99 3.08 23.34
N GLY A 83 7.39 3.43 24.48
CA GLY A 83 6.14 4.20 24.56
C GLY A 83 6.27 5.60 23.95
N ASP A 84 7.41 6.28 24.15
CA ASP A 84 7.68 7.60 23.57
C ASP A 84 7.77 7.55 22.05
N TYR A 85 8.54 6.60 21.49
CA TYR A 85 8.62 6.42 20.04
C TYR A 85 7.27 6.04 19.45
N PHE A 86 6.54 5.13 20.08
CA PHE A 86 5.20 4.75 19.65
C PHE A 86 4.25 5.96 19.60
N SER A 87 4.25 6.78 20.65
CA SER A 87 3.43 7.98 20.74
C SER A 87 3.82 9.04 19.71
N TYR A 88 5.13 9.22 19.47
CA TYR A 88 5.63 10.14 18.45
C TYR A 88 5.19 9.73 17.04
N PHE A 89 5.48 8.48 16.64
CA PHE A 89 5.09 7.99 15.33
C PHE A 89 3.56 7.91 15.18
N GLY A 90 2.83 7.58 16.26
CA GLY A 90 1.37 7.59 16.25
C GLY A 90 0.77 8.97 15.96
N LYS A 91 1.26 10.01 16.65
CA LYS A 91 0.85 11.40 16.38
C LYS A 91 1.22 11.85 14.97
N LEU A 92 2.41 11.47 14.48
CA LEU A 92 2.84 11.78 13.13
C LEU A 92 1.94 11.10 12.09
N TYR A 93 1.66 9.82 12.25
CA TYR A 93 0.80 9.05 11.36
C TYR A 93 -0.65 9.50 11.38
N LEU A 94 -1.15 9.96 12.53
CA LEU A 94 -2.46 10.60 12.61
C LEU A 94 -2.51 11.87 11.75
N ARG A 95 -1.49 12.74 11.82
CA ARG A 95 -1.42 13.96 10.99
C ARG A 95 -1.34 13.64 9.50
N ILE A 96 -0.55 12.64 9.12
CA ILE A 96 -0.46 12.17 7.74
C ILE A 96 -1.79 11.59 7.26
N GLY A 97 -2.44 10.78 8.09
CA GLY A 97 -3.77 10.22 7.78
C GLY A 97 -4.82 11.31 7.57
N LEU A 98 -4.83 12.34 8.41
CA LEU A 98 -5.72 13.50 8.25
C LEU A 98 -5.41 14.30 6.98
N ALA A 99 -4.13 14.53 6.68
CA ALA A 99 -3.71 15.20 5.44
C ALA A 99 -4.12 14.38 4.19
N SER A 100 -3.89 13.06 4.22
CA SER A 100 -4.32 12.13 3.18
C SER A 100 -5.84 12.14 2.98
N LEU A 101 -6.60 12.18 4.09
CA LEU A 101 -8.05 12.24 4.03
C LEU A 101 -8.52 13.55 3.40
N LEU A 102 -7.93 14.67 3.82
CA LEU A 102 -8.22 15.99 3.24
C LEU A 102 -7.93 16.00 1.74
N LEU A 103 -6.76 15.51 1.31
CA LEU A 103 -6.41 15.42 -0.11
C LEU A 103 -7.35 14.50 -0.89
N THR A 104 -7.82 13.40 -0.29
CA THR A 104 -8.82 12.51 -0.90
C THR A 104 -10.14 13.23 -1.12
N LEU A 105 -10.62 13.97 -0.12
CA LEU A 105 -11.88 14.72 -0.21
C LEU A 105 -11.78 15.87 -1.22
N LEU A 106 -10.65 16.61 -1.21
CA LEU A 106 -10.39 17.67 -2.19
C LEU A 106 -10.29 17.11 -3.61
N GLY A 107 -9.60 15.99 -3.80
CA GLY A 107 -9.51 15.30 -5.09
C GLY A 107 -10.88 14.86 -5.59
N THR A 108 -11.70 14.27 -4.72
CA THR A 108 -13.09 13.84 -5.01
C THR A 108 -13.97 15.03 -5.42
N TRP A 109 -13.82 16.16 -4.74
CA TRP A 109 -14.51 17.39 -5.07
C TRP A 109 -14.05 17.98 -6.41
N ALA A 110 -12.75 17.91 -6.72
CA ALA A 110 -12.14 18.46 -7.93
C ALA A 110 -12.35 17.59 -9.19
N VAL A 111 -12.81 16.35 -9.08
CA VAL A 111 -13.07 15.43 -10.22
C VAL A 111 -13.80 16.09 -11.41
N PRO A 112 -14.90 16.87 -11.22
CA PRO A 112 -15.64 17.47 -12.33
C PRO A 112 -14.84 18.52 -13.14
N TRP A 113 -13.71 18.99 -12.63
CA TRP A 113 -12.84 19.89 -13.38
C TRP A 113 -11.93 19.16 -14.36
N PHE A 114 -11.74 17.86 -14.18
CA PHE A 114 -10.89 17.01 -15.03
C PHE A 114 -11.70 16.11 -15.96
N LEU A 115 -12.90 15.71 -15.55
CA LEU A 115 -13.80 14.84 -16.32
C LEU A 115 -15.05 15.61 -16.73
N GLY A 116 -15.46 15.47 -17.99
CA GLY A 116 -16.61 16.17 -18.55
C GLY A 116 -17.91 15.37 -18.50
N ASP A 117 -17.84 14.04 -18.45
CA ASP A 117 -19.01 13.18 -18.50
C ASP A 117 -19.51 12.80 -17.07
N PRO A 118 -20.84 12.88 -16.81
CA PRO A 118 -21.38 12.62 -15.48
C PRO A 118 -21.11 11.22 -14.93
N GLU A 119 -21.02 10.22 -15.81
CA GLU A 119 -20.80 8.82 -15.43
C GLU A 119 -19.37 8.59 -14.92
N SER A 120 -18.35 9.04 -15.64
CA SER A 120 -16.95 8.94 -15.20
C SER A 120 -16.69 9.80 -13.96
N ILE A 121 -17.36 10.95 -13.83
CA ILE A 121 -17.30 11.74 -12.58
C ILE A 121 -17.81 10.92 -11.40
N HIS A 122 -18.95 10.24 -11.55
CA HIS A 122 -19.54 9.42 -10.50
C HIS A 122 -18.62 8.25 -10.14
N GLN A 123 -18.13 7.53 -11.15
CA GLN A 123 -17.21 6.40 -10.97
C GLN A 123 -15.89 6.84 -10.31
N ALA A 124 -15.33 7.99 -10.68
CA ALA A 124 -14.07 8.49 -10.13
C ALA A 124 -14.22 8.89 -8.67
N ARG A 125 -15.34 9.53 -8.31
CA ARG A 125 -15.64 9.88 -6.93
C ARG A 125 -15.77 8.64 -6.06
N ILE A 126 -16.50 7.63 -6.53
CA ILE A 126 -16.64 6.36 -5.82
C ILE A 126 -15.27 5.69 -5.67
N ALA A 127 -14.50 5.59 -6.75
CA ALA A 127 -13.17 4.98 -6.72
C ALA A 127 -12.26 5.69 -5.70
N LEU A 128 -12.14 7.01 -5.78
CA LEU A 128 -11.30 7.80 -4.88
C LEU A 128 -11.74 7.68 -3.42
N LEU A 129 -13.04 7.69 -3.12
CA LEU A 129 -13.53 7.53 -1.76
C LEU A 129 -13.28 6.11 -1.25
N LEU A 130 -13.57 5.08 -2.06
CA LEU A 130 -13.39 3.68 -1.69
C LEU A 130 -11.93 3.30 -1.48
N THR A 131 -10.98 3.96 -2.14
CA THR A 131 -9.55 3.66 -1.98
C THR A 131 -8.84 4.63 -1.06
N GLY A 132 -9.12 5.93 -1.20
CA GLY A 132 -8.45 7.00 -0.46
C GLY A 132 -8.86 7.07 1.01
N VAL A 133 -10.13 6.81 1.34
CA VAL A 133 -10.57 6.79 2.76
C VAL A 133 -9.92 5.62 3.51
N PRO A 134 -9.96 4.36 3.02
CA PRO A 134 -9.25 3.27 3.68
C PRO A 134 -7.74 3.47 3.74
N LEU A 135 -7.11 4.07 2.72
CA LEU A 135 -5.69 4.41 2.75
C LEU A 135 -5.39 5.41 3.88
N SER A 136 -6.21 6.46 4.01
CA SER A 136 -6.08 7.48 5.05
C SER A 136 -6.25 6.89 6.45
N LEU A 137 -7.21 5.99 6.62
CA LEU A 137 -7.36 5.22 7.87
C LEU A 137 -6.18 4.27 8.09
N ALA A 138 -5.64 3.66 7.03
CA ALA A 138 -4.50 2.78 7.14
C ALA A 138 -3.27 3.50 7.68
N PHE A 139 -3.05 4.78 7.34
CA PHE A 139 -2.00 5.60 7.95
C PHE A 139 -2.15 5.67 9.47
N PHE A 140 -3.35 5.91 10.00
CA PHE A 140 -3.59 5.90 11.45
C PHE A 140 -3.22 4.55 12.10
N PHE A 141 -3.58 3.44 11.44
CA PHE A 141 -3.25 2.09 11.93
C PHE A 141 -1.80 1.66 11.67
N ARG A 142 -0.99 2.42 10.91
CA ARG A 142 0.39 2.02 10.58
C ARG A 142 1.24 1.82 11.83
N VAL A 143 1.21 2.72 12.81
CA VAL A 143 2.07 2.62 14.01
C VAL A 143 1.81 1.33 14.79
N HIS A 144 0.55 0.91 14.90
CA HIS A 144 0.15 -0.32 15.57
C HIS A 144 0.66 -1.55 14.82
N ARG A 145 0.53 -1.54 13.48
CA ARG A 145 1.10 -2.58 12.61
C ARG A 145 2.63 -2.63 12.73
N THR A 146 3.28 -1.48 12.84
CA THR A 146 4.73 -1.37 12.99
C THR A 146 5.20 -1.90 14.34
N LEU A 147 4.48 -1.63 15.43
CA LEU A 147 4.80 -2.18 16.75
C LEU A 147 4.72 -3.71 16.77
N ILE A 148 3.69 -4.29 16.16
CA ILE A 148 3.61 -5.76 16.03
C ILE A 148 4.78 -6.27 15.18
N ARG A 149 5.09 -5.60 14.06
CA ARG A 149 6.22 -5.95 13.18
C ARG A 149 7.59 -5.80 13.85
N SER A 150 7.76 -4.92 14.83
CA SER A 150 9.03 -4.77 15.55
C SER A 150 9.30 -5.92 16.52
N HIS A 151 8.26 -6.63 16.98
CA HIS A 151 8.39 -7.83 17.81
C HIS A 151 8.67 -9.10 16.99
N VAL A 152 8.19 -9.15 15.74
CA VAL A 152 8.30 -10.33 14.88
C VAL A 152 9.53 -10.20 13.97
N LEU A 153 10.41 -11.21 13.97
CA LEU A 153 11.57 -11.27 13.07
C LEU A 153 11.17 -10.92 11.61
N TYR A 154 11.83 -9.90 11.05
CA TYR A 154 11.54 -9.24 9.75
C TYR A 154 11.26 -10.22 8.59
N SER A 155 11.87 -11.41 8.58
CA SER A 155 11.67 -12.45 7.58
C SER A 155 10.22 -12.94 7.44
N ARG A 156 9.44 -12.99 8.53
CA ARG A 156 8.04 -13.48 8.49
C ARG A 156 7.10 -12.47 7.82
N THR A 157 7.42 -11.18 7.93
CA THR A 157 6.64 -10.11 7.31
C THR A 157 6.73 -10.13 5.79
N ILE A 158 7.91 -10.46 5.23
CA ILE A 158 8.10 -10.58 3.77
C ILE A 158 7.29 -11.77 3.22
N LEU A 159 7.37 -12.93 3.88
CA LEU A 159 6.61 -14.14 3.50
C LEU A 159 5.10 -13.92 3.47
N ALA A 160 4.55 -13.25 4.48
CA ALA A 160 3.12 -12.91 4.51
C ALA A 160 2.74 -11.93 3.38
N GLY A 161 3.64 -11.02 3.01
CA GLY A 161 3.48 -10.11 1.87
C GLY A 161 3.42 -10.85 0.53
N LEU A 162 4.34 -11.79 0.30
CA LEU A 162 4.39 -12.61 -0.90
C LEU A 162 3.13 -13.45 -1.07
N LEU A 163 2.71 -14.16 -0.02
CA LEU A 163 1.48 -14.96 -0.03
C LEU A 163 0.27 -14.10 -0.37
N ARG A 164 0.17 -12.92 0.27
CA ARG A 164 -0.88 -11.96 -0.02
C ARG A 164 -0.89 -11.56 -1.50
N THR A 165 0.26 -11.20 -2.07
CA THR A 165 0.37 -10.80 -3.49
C THR A 165 -0.10 -11.93 -4.41
N VAL A 166 0.37 -13.16 -4.19
CA VAL A 166 -0.01 -14.32 -5.00
C VAL A 166 -1.51 -14.57 -4.91
N VAL A 167 -2.09 -14.54 -3.71
CA VAL A 167 -3.54 -14.74 -3.50
C VAL A 167 -4.35 -13.66 -4.21
N TYR A 168 -3.93 -12.39 -4.14
CA TYR A 168 -4.62 -11.32 -4.86
C TYR A 168 -4.52 -11.48 -6.38
N THR A 169 -3.33 -11.79 -6.90
CA THR A 169 -3.13 -11.99 -8.34
C THR A 169 -3.97 -13.15 -8.86
N VAL A 170 -3.93 -14.29 -8.17
CA VAL A 170 -4.74 -15.47 -8.54
C VAL A 170 -6.23 -15.16 -8.41
N GLY A 171 -6.64 -14.46 -7.35
CA GLY A 171 -8.03 -14.03 -7.16
C GLY A 171 -8.52 -13.15 -8.31
N ILE A 172 -7.73 -12.17 -8.74
CA ILE A 172 -8.06 -11.30 -9.88
C ILE A 172 -8.23 -12.11 -11.16
N LEU A 173 -7.34 -13.07 -11.42
CA LEU A 173 -7.40 -13.90 -12.63
C LEU A 173 -8.57 -14.89 -12.63
N LEU A 174 -9.02 -15.34 -11.47
CA LEU A 174 -10.11 -16.32 -11.34
C LEU A 174 -11.50 -15.67 -11.25
N PHE A 175 -11.61 -14.51 -10.58
CA PHE A 175 -12.91 -13.89 -10.29
C PHE A 175 -13.32 -12.79 -11.27
N ILE A 176 -12.41 -12.24 -12.07
CA ILE A 176 -12.80 -11.37 -13.18
C ILE A 176 -13.28 -12.28 -14.30
N PRO A 177 -14.61 -12.35 -14.59
CA PRO A 177 -15.12 -13.17 -15.66
C PRO A 177 -14.54 -12.66 -16.98
N ASP A 178 -14.23 -13.59 -17.90
CA ASP A 178 -13.87 -13.23 -19.28
C ASP A 178 -14.93 -12.25 -19.81
N ALA A 179 -14.49 -11.06 -20.22
CA ALA A 179 -15.39 -10.12 -20.88
C ALA A 179 -15.97 -10.84 -22.11
N PRO A 180 -17.30 -10.84 -22.33
CA PRO A 180 -17.86 -11.44 -23.52
C PRO A 180 -17.17 -10.82 -24.73
N ASN A 181 -16.51 -11.66 -25.53
CA ASN A 181 -15.66 -11.26 -26.65
C ASN A 181 -16.33 -10.11 -27.42
N VAL A 182 -15.82 -8.89 -27.25
CA VAL A 182 -16.23 -7.77 -28.08
C VAL A 182 -15.49 -7.95 -29.41
N THR A 183 -16.16 -8.62 -30.33
CA THR A 183 -15.83 -8.65 -31.76
C THR A 183 -16.01 -7.28 -32.38
#